data_AF-A0A1L9N6A6-F1
#
_entry.id   AF-A0A1L9N6A6-F1
#
_cell.length_a   1.000
_cell.length_b   1.000
_cell.length_c   1.000
_cell.angle_alpha   90.00
_cell.angle_beta   90.00
_cell.angle_gamma   90.00
#
_symmetry.space_group_name_H-M   'P 1'
#
loop_
_entity.id
_entity.type
_entity.pdbx_description
1 polymer ?
#
loop_
_entity_poly.entity_id
_entity_poly.type
_entity_poly.pdbx_seq_one_letter_code
_entity_poly.pdbx_strand_id
1 'polypeptide(L)'
;MPGHWQHSTSTTIYHLHQTNLLTTSPLIFGLSAQTLTFAFAAPLYCALQLTTSITSTSPTATNIHIPKTILTTLPLIFTVSYIIPSALMVLPLSSTITTDLKQLFIALWQPFPAYISILLTLSHTLFSPFTSTSKPTQKNRNLSSLRFIYAFAFFNTLIPHLVTLTVSLSTILAPAILSPKYRTSLHPSIVFGIPTPWTSPVIQVASVGDGVHAFLRWDYLIGSAGMVVWAWRLYGNAVRMDKGGAMGWCEWVSLVVRVGLLGVVAGPVGAAVVLVWGRDEMVFGRGEKGGEKAR
;
A
#
# COMPACT_ATOMS: atom_id res chain seq x y z
N MET A 1 39.33 9.79 -30.50
CA MET A 1 37.93 9.36 -30.28
C MET A 1 37.71 8.99 -28.82
N PRO A 2 37.21 9.91 -27.98
CA PRO A 2 36.60 9.56 -26.70
C PRO A 2 35.30 10.37 -26.52
N GLY A 3 34.15 9.85 -26.99
CA GLY A 3 32.87 10.57 -26.90
C GLY A 3 31.66 9.74 -26.48
N HIS A 4 31.78 8.41 -26.46
CA HIS A 4 30.62 7.53 -26.25
C HIS A 4 30.34 7.13 -24.80
N TRP A 5 31.24 7.42 -23.85
CA TRP A 5 31.08 6.99 -22.45
C TRP A 5 30.51 8.07 -21.51
N GLN A 6 30.56 9.35 -21.86
CA GLN A 6 30.07 10.45 -20.99
C GLN A 6 28.55 10.65 -21.04
N HIS A 7 27.86 10.23 -22.11
CA HIS A 7 26.41 10.39 -22.22
C HIS A 7 25.60 9.35 -21.41
N SER A 8 26.14 8.13 -21.24
CA SER A 8 25.46 7.06 -20.50
C SER A 8 25.47 7.28 -18.98
N THR A 9 26.60 7.77 -18.44
CA THR A 9 26.76 8.10 -17.02
C THR A 9 25.97 9.36 -16.63
N SER A 10 25.94 10.39 -17.48
CA SER A 10 25.16 11.60 -17.19
C SER A 10 23.65 11.30 -17.12
N THR A 11 23.10 10.50 -18.03
CA THR A 11 21.66 10.17 -18.05
C THR A 11 21.24 9.36 -16.81
N THR A 12 22.12 8.49 -16.31
CA THR A 12 21.89 7.70 -15.09
C THR A 12 21.93 8.58 -13.83
N ILE A 13 22.85 9.55 -13.78
CA ILE A 13 22.95 10.52 -12.67
C ILE A 13 21.77 11.51 -12.68
N TYR A 14 21.30 11.95 -13.85
CA TYR A 14 20.11 12.79 -13.97
C TYR A 14 18.81 12.06 -13.56
N HIS A 15 18.69 10.76 -13.85
CA HIS A 15 17.55 9.96 -13.37
C HIS A 15 17.57 9.75 -11.84
N LEU A 16 18.76 9.57 -11.25
CA LEU A 16 18.93 9.51 -9.79
C LEU A 16 18.59 10.84 -9.10
N HIS A 17 18.79 11.97 -9.79
CA HIS A 17 18.50 13.31 -9.25
C HIS A 17 17.01 13.69 -9.30
N GLN A 18 16.17 12.91 -9.98
CA GLN A 18 14.75 13.23 -10.21
C GLN A 18 13.77 12.47 -9.29
N THR A 19 14.26 11.50 -8.52
CA THR A 19 13.51 10.79 -7.48
C THR A 19 14.15 11.06 -6.12
N ASN A 20 13.50 11.85 -5.28
CA ASN A 20 13.89 11.99 -3.88
C ASN A 20 13.91 10.60 -3.23
N LEU A 21 15.10 10.08 -2.95
CA LEU A 21 15.35 8.74 -2.39
C LEU A 21 14.48 8.46 -1.15
N LEU A 22 14.23 9.51 -0.36
CA LEU A 22 13.37 9.51 0.83
C LEU A 22 11.89 9.20 0.52
N THR A 23 11.38 9.63 -0.63
CA THR A 23 9.98 9.52 -1.05
C THR A 23 9.69 8.36 -2.01
N THR A 24 10.73 7.58 -2.34
CA THR A 24 10.64 6.42 -3.22
C THR A 24 11.19 5.14 -2.62
N SER A 25 11.63 5.16 -1.35
CA SER A 25 12.22 4.01 -0.68
C SER A 25 11.19 3.29 0.20
N PRO A 26 10.75 2.07 -0.17
CA PRO A 26 9.88 1.25 0.68
C PRO A 26 10.52 0.93 2.04
N LEU A 27 11.85 0.87 2.10
CA LEU A 27 12.62 0.64 3.32
C LEU A 27 12.40 1.76 4.34
N ILE A 28 12.60 3.00 3.91
CA ILE A 28 12.50 4.18 4.78
C ILE A 28 11.06 4.31 5.27
N PHE A 29 10.09 4.17 4.38
CA PHE A 29 8.68 4.20 4.75
C PHE A 29 8.33 3.12 5.78
N GLY A 30 8.65 1.85 5.49
CA GLY A 30 8.27 0.75 6.36
C GLY A 30 8.98 0.74 7.71
N LEU A 31 10.27 1.07 7.77
CA LEU A 31 10.99 1.22 9.05
C LEU A 31 10.50 2.41 9.86
N SER A 32 10.12 3.51 9.21
CA SER A 32 9.50 4.64 9.89
C SER A 32 8.12 4.26 10.43
N ALA A 33 7.31 3.51 9.69
CA ALA A 33 6.02 3.02 10.18
C ALA A 33 6.19 2.08 11.39
N GLN A 34 7.25 1.26 11.41
CA GLN A 34 7.53 0.35 12.51
C GLN A 34 8.00 1.07 13.78
N THR A 35 8.80 2.13 13.64
CA THR A 35 9.43 2.84 14.78
C THR A 35 8.63 4.05 15.27
N LEU A 36 7.98 4.76 14.34
CA LEU A 36 7.25 6.00 14.61
C LEU A 36 5.74 5.87 14.47
N THR A 37 5.22 4.65 14.24
CA THR A 37 3.80 4.34 13.97
C THR A 37 3.35 4.63 12.52
N PHE A 38 2.35 3.90 12.05
CA PHE A 38 1.78 4.08 10.71
C PHE A 38 1.04 5.42 10.58
N ALA A 39 0.37 5.87 11.64
CA ALA A 39 -0.30 7.17 11.73
C ALA A 39 0.63 8.36 11.54
N PHE A 40 1.90 8.23 11.93
CA PHE A 40 2.88 9.28 11.68
C PHE A 40 3.57 9.11 10.32
N ALA A 41 4.09 7.91 10.05
CA ALA A 41 4.92 7.67 8.88
C ALA A 41 4.15 7.81 7.56
N ALA A 42 2.91 7.32 7.46
CA ALA A 42 2.15 7.35 6.22
C ALA A 42 1.75 8.77 5.79
N PRO A 43 1.14 9.63 6.64
CA PRO A 43 0.83 11.00 6.25
C PRO A 43 2.09 11.81 5.92
N LEU A 44 3.18 11.65 6.69
CA LEU A 44 4.44 12.34 6.43
C LEU A 44 5.03 11.95 5.08
N TYR A 45 5.15 10.65 4.80
CA TYR A 45 5.67 10.16 3.52
C TYR A 45 4.80 10.61 2.34
N CYS A 46 3.47 10.52 2.50
CA CYS A 46 2.51 11.01 1.52
C CYS A 46 2.67 12.51 1.23
N ALA A 47 2.79 13.33 2.27
CA ALA A 47 2.98 14.77 2.15
C ALA A 47 4.30 15.12 1.45
N LEU A 48 5.40 14.45 1.83
CA LEU A 48 6.70 14.62 1.19
C LEU A 48 6.64 14.22 -0.30
N GLN A 49 5.96 13.12 -0.63
CA GLN A 49 5.82 12.67 -2.02
C GLN A 49 4.98 13.66 -2.85
N LEU A 50 3.88 14.19 -2.32
CA LEU A 50 3.06 15.20 -3.01
C LEU A 50 3.77 16.54 -3.23
N THR A 51 4.66 16.92 -2.31
CA THR A 51 5.33 18.23 -2.38
C THR A 51 6.64 18.18 -3.16
N THR A 52 7.31 17.03 -3.20
CA THR A 52 8.67 16.94 -3.76
C THR A 52 8.80 16.05 -4.99
N SER A 53 7.84 15.16 -5.26
CA SER A 53 7.94 14.24 -6.40
C SER A 53 7.28 14.81 -7.64
N ILE A 54 8.01 14.84 -8.76
CA ILE A 54 7.46 15.18 -10.08
C ILE A 54 6.33 14.22 -10.51
N THR A 55 6.34 12.99 -10.00
CA THR A 55 5.28 12.00 -10.30
C THR A 55 3.93 12.41 -9.70
N SER A 56 3.91 13.31 -8.72
CA SER A 56 2.68 13.80 -8.11
C SER A 56 1.99 14.88 -8.96
N THR A 57 2.76 15.75 -9.62
CA THR A 57 2.26 16.90 -10.39
C THR A 57 2.18 16.62 -11.89
N SER A 58 3.18 15.92 -12.43
CA SER A 58 3.34 15.68 -13.87
C SER A 58 3.72 14.21 -14.14
N PRO A 59 2.85 13.24 -13.82
CA PRO A 59 3.12 11.83 -14.11
C PRO A 59 3.20 11.54 -15.60
N THR A 60 4.20 10.75 -15.99
CA THR A 60 4.39 10.21 -17.33
C THR A 60 4.66 8.71 -17.24
N ALA A 61 4.38 7.96 -18.31
CA ALA A 61 4.66 6.53 -18.36
C ALA A 61 6.15 6.19 -18.11
N THR A 62 7.06 7.15 -18.34
CA THR A 62 8.49 6.99 -18.08
C THR A 62 8.86 7.23 -16.63
N ASN A 63 8.31 8.25 -15.96
CA ASN A 63 8.70 8.60 -14.59
C ASN A 63 8.02 7.75 -13.51
N ILE A 64 6.92 7.06 -13.84
CA ILE A 64 6.27 6.07 -12.96
C ILE A 64 6.65 4.63 -13.31
N HIS A 65 7.55 4.44 -14.28
CA HIS A 65 7.92 3.11 -14.74
C HIS A 65 8.61 2.31 -13.63
N ILE A 66 8.11 1.11 -13.38
CA ILE A 66 8.70 0.16 -12.43
C ILE A 66 9.40 -0.95 -13.24
N PRO A 67 10.67 -1.28 -12.93
CA PRO A 67 11.38 -2.39 -13.55
C PRO A 67 10.58 -3.69 -13.47
N LYS A 68 10.53 -4.43 -14.60
CA LYS A 68 9.78 -5.68 -14.70
C LYS A 68 10.20 -6.72 -13.66
N THR A 69 11.49 -6.83 -13.38
CA THR A 69 12.03 -7.75 -12.36
C THR A 69 11.33 -7.52 -11.02
N ILE A 70 11.23 -6.26 -10.59
CA ILE A 70 10.55 -5.86 -9.35
C ILE A 70 9.07 -6.23 -9.41
N LEU A 71 8.37 -5.91 -10.51
CA LEU A 71 6.95 -6.27 -10.66
C LEU A 71 6.71 -7.78 -10.60
N THR A 72 7.63 -8.59 -11.11
CA THR A 72 7.45 -10.05 -11.12
C THR A 72 7.83 -10.72 -9.81
N THR A 73 8.76 -10.16 -9.04
CA THR A 73 9.26 -10.80 -7.81
C THR A 73 8.62 -10.25 -6.53
N LEU A 74 8.06 -9.03 -6.57
CA LEU A 74 7.42 -8.39 -5.43
C LEU A 74 6.36 -9.26 -4.73
N PRO A 75 5.42 -9.94 -5.42
CA PRO A 75 4.39 -10.74 -4.75
C PRO A 75 4.98 -11.88 -3.93
N LEU A 76 5.97 -12.58 -4.49
CA LEU A 76 6.65 -13.67 -3.81
C LEU A 76 7.46 -13.16 -2.60
N ILE A 77 8.27 -12.11 -2.80
CA ILE A 77 9.08 -11.51 -1.74
C ILE A 77 8.19 -10.99 -0.61
N PHE A 78 7.11 -10.26 -0.94
CA PHE A 78 6.16 -9.77 0.05
C PHE A 78 5.47 -10.91 0.81
N THR A 79 5.12 -11.99 0.10
CA THR A 79 4.49 -13.17 0.74
C THR A 79 5.44 -13.82 1.75
N VAL A 80 6.70 -14.06 1.37
CA VAL A 80 7.68 -14.72 2.23
C VAL A 80 8.13 -13.82 3.39
N SER A 81 8.34 -12.53 3.13
CA SER A 81 8.88 -11.60 4.13
C SER A 81 7.82 -11.05 5.08
N TYR A 82 6.55 -10.97 4.68
CA TYR A 82 5.49 -10.34 5.49
C TYR A 82 4.30 -11.26 5.75
N ILE A 83 3.68 -11.84 4.71
CA ILE A 83 2.43 -12.61 4.89
C ILE A 83 2.65 -13.87 5.72
N ILE A 84 3.67 -14.67 5.40
CA ILE A 84 3.97 -15.91 6.12
C ILE A 84 4.32 -15.62 7.60
N PRO A 85 5.26 -14.71 7.92
CA PRO A 85 5.53 -14.36 9.32
C PRO A 85 4.30 -13.83 10.07
N SER A 86 3.46 -13.02 9.41
CA SER A 86 2.21 -12.52 10.00
C SER A 86 1.26 -13.67 10.35
N ALA A 87 1.12 -14.67 9.47
CA ALA A 87 0.29 -15.84 9.73
C ALA A 87 0.82 -16.69 10.90
N LEU A 88 2.13 -16.86 10.98
CA LEU A 88 2.78 -17.60 12.07
C LEU A 88 2.56 -16.95 13.44
N MET A 89 2.56 -15.61 13.51
CA MET A 89 2.29 -14.87 14.74
C MET A 89 0.88 -15.09 15.30
N VAL A 90 -0.11 -15.36 14.44
CA VAL A 90 -1.52 -15.49 14.81
C VAL A 90 -1.88 -16.92 15.23
N LEU A 91 -1.02 -17.91 14.97
CA LEU A 91 -1.26 -19.30 15.36
C LEU A 91 -1.57 -19.42 16.87
N PRO A 92 -2.53 -20.26 17.28
CA PRO A 92 -2.82 -20.46 18.71
C PRO A 92 -1.65 -21.16 19.41
N LEU A 93 -1.53 -20.93 20.72
CA LEU A 93 -0.58 -21.68 21.55
C LEU A 93 -0.94 -23.17 21.53
N SER A 94 0.07 -24.02 21.46
CA SER A 94 -0.08 -25.48 21.49
C SER A 94 1.16 -26.12 22.11
N SER A 95 1.19 -27.45 22.21
CA SER A 95 2.40 -28.18 22.65
C SER A 95 3.60 -27.94 21.73
N THR A 96 3.37 -27.62 20.45
CA THR A 96 4.42 -27.29 19.47
C THR A 96 4.65 -25.78 19.38
N ILE A 97 3.59 -24.97 19.45
CA ILE A 97 3.68 -23.50 19.39
C ILE A 97 3.76 -22.95 20.81
N THR A 98 4.98 -22.95 21.36
CA THR A 98 5.28 -22.40 22.68
C THR A 98 5.32 -20.87 22.67
N THR A 99 5.31 -20.26 23.86
CA THR A 99 5.44 -18.81 24.02
C THR A 99 6.75 -18.28 23.43
N ASP A 100 7.86 -18.99 23.63
CA ASP A 100 9.18 -18.61 23.10
C ASP A 100 9.18 -18.62 21.57
N LEU A 101 8.56 -19.64 20.96
CA LEU A 101 8.44 -19.73 19.51
C LEU A 101 7.58 -18.59 18.95
N LYS A 102 6.51 -18.18 19.65
CA LYS A 102 5.74 -16.99 19.28
C LYS A 102 6.57 -15.70 19.35
N GLN A 103 7.36 -15.53 20.39
CA GLN A 103 8.26 -14.37 20.52
C GLN A 103 9.27 -14.33 19.37
N LEU A 104 9.80 -15.49 18.96
CA LEU A 104 10.67 -15.60 17.79
C LEU A 104 9.93 -15.19 16.50
N PHE A 105 8.70 -15.65 16.28
CA PHE A 105 7.91 -15.22 15.11
C PHE A 105 7.65 -13.72 15.11
N ILE A 106 7.35 -13.12 16.27
CA ILE A 106 7.19 -11.68 16.41
C ILE A 106 8.50 -10.97 16.06
N ALA A 107 9.64 -11.44 16.58
CA ALA A 107 10.95 -10.86 16.32
C ALA A 107 11.35 -10.95 14.84
N LEU A 108 11.08 -12.08 14.18
CA LEU A 108 11.29 -12.26 12.74
C LEU A 108 10.38 -11.36 11.90
N TRP A 109 9.17 -11.07 12.37
CA TRP A 109 8.26 -10.18 11.66
C TRP A 109 8.70 -8.70 11.73
N GLN A 110 9.29 -8.25 12.85
CA GLN A 110 9.62 -6.82 13.07
C GLN A 110 10.36 -6.13 11.89
N PRO A 111 11.46 -6.70 11.36
CA PRO A 111 12.22 -6.06 10.28
C PRO A 111 11.72 -6.41 8.86
N PHE A 112 10.46 -6.84 8.69
CA PHE A 112 9.93 -7.22 7.36
C PHE A 112 10.16 -6.16 6.24
N PRO A 113 10.10 -4.83 6.50
CA PRO A 113 10.35 -3.85 5.44
C PRO A 113 11.79 -3.90 4.92
N ALA A 114 12.73 -4.25 5.80
CA ALA A 114 14.13 -4.45 5.44
C ALA A 114 14.31 -5.68 4.55
N TYR A 115 13.69 -6.81 4.92
CA TYR A 115 13.74 -8.03 4.12
C TYR A 115 13.21 -7.79 2.70
N ILE A 116 12.04 -7.15 2.58
CA ILE A 116 11.44 -6.85 1.28
C ILE A 116 12.39 -5.98 0.44
N SER A 117 12.91 -4.90 1.02
CA SER A 117 13.74 -3.94 0.28
C SER A 117 15.09 -4.54 -0.14
N ILE A 118 15.73 -5.32 0.75
CA ILE A 118 16.98 -6.02 0.46
C ILE A 118 16.75 -7.06 -0.64
N LEU A 119 15.73 -7.92 -0.51
CA LEU A 119 15.44 -8.97 -1.48
C LEU A 119 15.02 -8.41 -2.84
N LEU A 120 14.25 -7.32 -2.89
CA LEU A 120 13.93 -6.63 -4.15
C LEU A 120 15.16 -6.02 -4.79
N THR A 121 16.05 -5.41 -3.99
CA THR A 121 17.30 -4.84 -4.49
C THR A 121 18.18 -5.94 -5.07
N LEU A 122 18.39 -7.03 -4.33
CA LEU A 122 19.13 -8.20 -4.80
C LEU A 122 18.49 -8.83 -6.04
N SER A 123 17.16 -8.96 -6.06
CA SER A 123 16.44 -9.49 -7.22
C SER A 123 16.65 -8.61 -8.45
N HIS A 124 16.55 -7.30 -8.30
CA HIS A 124 16.78 -6.36 -9.39
C HIS A 124 18.24 -6.41 -9.86
N THR A 125 19.22 -6.37 -8.96
CA THR A 125 20.65 -6.38 -9.37
C THR A 125 21.06 -7.68 -10.04
N LEU A 126 20.56 -8.83 -9.56
CA LEU A 126 20.93 -10.15 -10.10
C LEU A 126 20.16 -10.53 -11.38
N PHE A 127 18.88 -10.11 -11.50
CA PHE A 127 18.01 -10.58 -12.59
C PHE A 127 17.61 -9.52 -13.62
N SER A 128 17.88 -8.23 -13.38
CA SER A 128 17.63 -7.16 -14.37
C SER A 128 18.38 -7.35 -15.71
N PRO A 129 19.66 -7.81 -15.73
CA PRO A 129 20.37 -8.09 -16.98
C PRO A 129 19.69 -9.14 -17.86
N PHE A 130 19.04 -10.13 -17.24
CA PHE A 130 18.36 -11.23 -17.93
C PHE A 130 16.92 -10.90 -18.36
N THR A 131 16.37 -9.78 -17.88
CA THR A 131 14.97 -9.40 -18.13
C THR A 131 14.84 -8.12 -18.96
N SER A 132 15.95 -7.42 -19.21
CA SER A 132 16.04 -6.24 -20.07
C SER A 132 16.12 -6.63 -21.55
N THR A 133 14.98 -6.76 -22.24
CA THR A 133 14.98 -6.95 -23.71
C THR A 133 14.00 -5.98 -24.36
N SER A 134 14.53 -5.10 -25.20
CA SER A 134 13.95 -3.91 -25.84
C SER A 134 12.92 -4.19 -26.95
N LYS A 135 12.08 -5.24 -26.85
CA LYS A 135 11.05 -5.51 -27.87
C LYS A 135 9.72 -4.82 -27.52
N PRO A 136 9.03 -4.19 -28.49
CA PRO A 136 7.76 -3.47 -28.26
C PRO A 136 6.64 -4.35 -27.70
N THR A 137 6.69 -5.67 -27.91
CA THR A 137 5.78 -6.65 -27.30
C THR A 137 5.87 -6.74 -25.76
N GLN A 138 6.93 -6.19 -25.14
CA GLN A 138 7.06 -6.14 -23.68
C GLN A 138 6.37 -4.94 -23.02
N LYS A 139 6.05 -3.84 -23.73
CA LYS A 139 5.34 -2.68 -23.14
C LYS A 139 3.98 -3.11 -22.58
N ASN A 140 3.24 -3.93 -23.33
CA ASN A 140 1.95 -4.51 -22.90
C ASN A 140 2.12 -5.54 -21.76
N ARG A 141 3.25 -6.26 -21.68
CA ARG A 141 3.54 -7.20 -20.57
C ARG A 141 3.85 -6.47 -19.25
N ASN A 142 4.43 -5.28 -19.30
CA ASN A 142 4.68 -4.48 -18.09
C ASN A 142 3.37 -3.97 -17.48
N LEU A 143 2.41 -3.54 -18.32
CA LEU A 143 1.06 -3.17 -17.86
C LEU A 143 0.30 -4.34 -17.23
N SER A 144 0.34 -5.52 -17.85
CA SER A 144 -0.28 -6.71 -17.24
C SER A 144 0.35 -7.08 -15.90
N SER A 145 1.68 -6.94 -15.76
CA SER A 145 2.38 -7.21 -14.50
C SER A 145 2.02 -6.17 -13.44
N LEU A 146 1.91 -4.90 -13.83
CA LEU A 146 1.49 -3.81 -12.94
C LEU A 146 0.05 -4.00 -12.45
N ARG A 147 -0.89 -4.37 -13.34
CA ARG A 147 -2.26 -4.74 -12.97
C ARG A 147 -2.29 -5.89 -11.97
N PHE A 148 -1.44 -6.90 -12.16
CA PHE A 148 -1.31 -8.01 -11.21
C PHE A 148 -0.83 -7.53 -9.83
N ILE A 149 0.15 -6.63 -9.77
CA ILE A 149 0.61 -6.03 -8.50
C ILE A 149 -0.51 -5.25 -7.80
N TYR A 150 -1.28 -4.45 -8.53
CA TYR A 150 -2.41 -3.73 -7.94
C TYR A 150 -3.51 -4.67 -7.46
N ALA A 151 -3.84 -5.71 -8.24
CA ALA A 151 -4.78 -6.74 -7.81
C ALA A 151 -4.27 -7.45 -6.54
N PHE A 152 -3.00 -7.85 -6.52
CA PHE A 152 -2.36 -8.47 -5.36
C PHE A 152 -2.44 -7.55 -4.11
N ALA A 153 -2.08 -6.29 -4.25
CA ALA A 153 -2.17 -5.31 -3.15
C ALA A 153 -3.62 -5.11 -2.69
N PHE A 154 -4.56 -5.00 -3.62
CA PHE A 154 -5.98 -4.88 -3.32
C PHE A 154 -6.49 -6.09 -2.55
N PHE A 155 -6.18 -7.32 -2.97
CA PHE A 155 -6.59 -8.54 -2.24
C PHE A 155 -5.95 -8.65 -0.85
N ASN A 156 -4.71 -8.16 -0.67
CA ASN A 156 -4.06 -8.09 0.65
C ASN A 156 -4.78 -7.13 1.62
N THR A 157 -5.52 -6.13 1.11
CA THR A 157 -6.36 -5.26 1.93
C THR A 157 -7.78 -5.80 2.09
N LEU A 158 -8.35 -6.33 1.00
CA LEU A 158 -9.72 -6.82 0.94
C LEU A 158 -9.94 -8.02 1.86
N ILE A 159 -9.06 -9.03 1.80
CA ILE A 159 -9.27 -10.28 2.53
C ILE A 159 -9.29 -10.05 4.05
N PRO A 160 -8.28 -9.41 4.68
CA PRO A 160 -8.32 -9.16 6.12
C PRO A 160 -9.53 -8.30 6.53
N HIS A 161 -9.86 -7.26 5.74
CA HIS A 161 -10.99 -6.38 6.01
C HIS A 161 -12.33 -7.13 5.96
N LEU A 162 -12.56 -7.95 4.93
CA LEU A 162 -13.76 -8.78 4.82
C LEU A 162 -13.84 -9.84 5.93
N VAL A 163 -12.72 -10.45 6.32
CA VAL A 163 -12.69 -11.39 7.45
C VAL A 163 -13.10 -10.68 8.73
N THR A 164 -12.51 -9.52 9.03
CA THR A 164 -12.87 -8.73 10.23
C THR A 164 -14.34 -8.31 10.20
N LEU A 165 -14.84 -7.80 9.07
CA LEU A 165 -16.24 -7.42 8.90
C LEU A 165 -17.17 -8.62 9.09
N THR A 166 -16.90 -9.75 8.43
CA THR A 166 -17.76 -10.93 8.44
C THR A 166 -17.81 -11.55 9.84
N VAL A 167 -16.64 -11.73 10.48
CA VAL A 167 -16.56 -12.26 11.85
C VAL A 167 -17.33 -11.34 12.81
N SER A 168 -17.15 -10.02 12.68
CA SER A 168 -17.82 -9.08 13.56
C SER A 168 -19.33 -9.03 13.34
N LEU A 169 -19.79 -8.93 12.09
CA LEU A 169 -21.23 -8.91 11.75
C LEU A 169 -21.94 -10.23 12.08
N SER A 170 -21.23 -11.35 12.08
CA SER A 170 -21.81 -12.64 12.48
C SER A 170 -22.31 -12.65 13.93
N THR A 171 -21.78 -11.77 14.81
CA THR A 171 -22.30 -11.61 16.18
C THR A 171 -23.72 -11.07 16.23
N ILE A 172 -24.19 -10.39 15.17
CA ILE A 172 -25.53 -9.82 15.05
C ILE A 172 -26.40 -10.68 14.12
N LEU A 173 -25.88 -11.02 12.94
CA LEU A 173 -26.65 -11.67 11.88
C LEU A 173 -26.79 -13.19 12.08
N ALA A 174 -25.82 -13.82 12.74
CA ALA A 174 -25.80 -15.27 12.95
C ALA A 174 -25.17 -15.65 14.31
N PRO A 175 -25.65 -15.11 15.45
CA PRO A 175 -24.98 -15.25 16.76
C PRO A 175 -24.83 -16.72 17.21
N ALA A 176 -25.67 -17.62 16.70
CA ALA A 176 -25.64 -19.05 17.03
C ALA A 176 -24.34 -19.75 16.58
N ILE A 177 -23.65 -19.26 15.54
CA ILE A 177 -22.40 -19.87 15.06
C ILE A 177 -21.21 -19.53 15.95
N LEU A 178 -21.33 -18.50 16.80
CA LEU A 178 -20.28 -18.04 17.70
C LEU A 178 -20.57 -18.46 19.14
N SER A 179 -19.52 -18.93 19.82
CA SER A 179 -19.57 -19.21 21.25
C SER A 179 -19.95 -17.94 22.03
N PRO A 180 -20.87 -18.01 23.00
CA PRO A 180 -21.35 -16.83 23.75
C PRO A 180 -20.22 -15.98 24.35
N LYS A 181 -19.12 -16.60 24.79
CA LYS A 181 -17.95 -15.91 25.37
C LYS A 181 -17.28 -14.91 24.44
N TYR A 182 -17.39 -15.08 23.12
CA TYR A 182 -16.71 -14.21 22.14
C TYR A 182 -17.62 -13.14 21.53
N ARG A 183 -18.94 -13.24 21.72
CA ARG A 183 -19.90 -12.37 21.03
C ARG A 183 -19.71 -10.90 21.39
N THR A 184 -19.50 -10.60 22.67
CA THR A 184 -19.28 -9.23 23.14
C THR A 184 -17.98 -8.64 22.58
N SER A 185 -16.88 -9.39 22.67
CA SER A 185 -15.57 -8.92 22.22
C SER A 185 -15.47 -8.76 20.69
N LEU A 186 -16.23 -9.56 19.93
CA LEU A 186 -16.27 -9.51 18.47
C LEU A 186 -17.37 -8.58 17.93
N HIS A 187 -18.21 -7.99 18.78
CA HIS A 187 -19.32 -7.14 18.35
C HIS A 187 -18.82 -5.92 17.54
N PRO A 188 -19.51 -5.49 16.46
CA PRO A 188 -19.05 -4.38 15.62
C PRO A 188 -18.81 -3.07 16.35
N SER A 189 -19.64 -2.74 17.34
CA SER A 189 -19.43 -1.54 18.17
C SER A 189 -18.15 -1.61 19.00
N ILE A 190 -17.73 -2.82 19.39
CA ILE A 190 -16.45 -3.03 20.05
C ILE A 190 -15.37 -2.99 18.99
N VAL A 191 -15.38 -3.88 17.97
CA VAL A 191 -14.31 -4.07 16.96
C VAL A 191 -13.98 -2.80 16.16
N PHE A 192 -14.98 -2.01 15.76
CA PHE A 192 -14.80 -0.79 14.98
C PHE A 192 -14.95 0.50 15.79
N GLY A 193 -15.33 0.41 17.07
CA GLY A 193 -15.48 1.57 17.93
C GLY A 193 -14.15 2.27 18.18
N ILE A 194 -14.10 3.59 18.02
CA ILE A 194 -12.87 4.36 18.26
C ILE A 194 -12.95 4.97 19.66
N PRO A 195 -12.09 4.55 20.61
CA PRO A 195 -12.06 5.15 21.94
C PRO A 195 -11.59 6.59 21.83
N THR A 196 -12.32 7.51 22.45
CA THR A 196 -12.03 8.94 22.38
C THR A 196 -11.56 9.45 23.75
N PRO A 197 -10.48 10.26 23.79
CA PRO A 197 -9.90 10.74 25.06
C PRO A 197 -10.74 11.82 25.75
N TRP A 198 -11.72 12.39 25.06
CA TRP A 198 -12.63 13.43 25.57
C TRP A 198 -13.93 12.89 26.16
N THR A 199 -13.99 11.59 26.47
CA THR A 199 -15.10 11.00 27.21
C THR A 199 -15.01 11.33 28.70
N SER A 200 -16.16 11.48 29.36
CA SER A 200 -16.25 11.67 30.82
C SER A 200 -17.03 10.51 31.44
N PRO A 201 -16.41 9.68 32.29
CA PRO A 201 -15.00 9.72 32.71
C PRO A 201 -14.03 9.31 31.59
N VAL A 202 -12.77 9.75 31.68
CA VAL A 202 -11.69 9.38 30.73
C VAL A 202 -11.52 7.87 30.74
N ILE A 203 -11.50 7.25 29.55
CA ILE A 203 -11.33 5.81 29.39
C ILE A 203 -10.03 5.35 30.04
N GLN A 204 -10.15 4.47 31.04
CA GLN A 204 -9.04 3.74 31.62
C GLN A 204 -8.91 2.39 30.91
N VAL A 205 -7.68 2.00 30.56
CA VAL A 205 -7.40 0.70 29.94
C VAL A 205 -7.22 -0.35 31.03
N ALA A 206 -7.97 -1.45 30.94
CA ALA A 206 -7.91 -2.52 31.94
C ALA A 206 -6.70 -3.45 31.75
N SER A 207 -6.20 -3.55 30.53
CA SER A 207 -5.06 -4.38 30.17
C SER A 207 -4.16 -3.71 29.13
N VAL A 208 -2.92 -4.21 28.99
CA VAL A 208 -2.01 -3.83 27.89
C VAL A 208 -2.66 -4.09 26.54
N GLY A 209 -3.40 -5.20 26.40
CA GLY A 209 -4.12 -5.53 25.18
C GLY A 209 -5.16 -4.47 24.79
N ASP A 210 -5.92 -3.98 25.76
CA ASP A 210 -6.92 -2.91 25.53
C ASP A 210 -6.24 -1.60 25.09
N GLY A 211 -5.11 -1.26 25.73
CA GLY A 211 -4.31 -0.10 25.35
C GLY A 211 -3.74 -0.20 23.95
N VAL A 212 -3.12 -1.33 23.60
CA VAL A 212 -2.59 -1.60 22.25
C VAL A 212 -3.72 -1.57 21.21
N HIS A 213 -4.88 -2.13 21.52
CA HIS A 213 -6.03 -2.13 20.61
C HIS A 213 -6.59 -0.74 20.36
N ALA A 214 -6.73 0.08 21.42
CA ALA A 214 -7.13 1.48 21.31
C ALA A 214 -6.14 2.28 20.47
N PHE A 215 -4.84 2.09 20.72
CA PHE A 215 -3.77 2.72 19.99
C PHE A 215 -3.77 2.33 18.50
N LEU A 216 -3.85 1.04 18.17
CA LEU A 216 -3.81 0.54 16.79
C LEU A 216 -5.00 1.01 15.94
N ARG A 217 -6.14 1.33 16.57
CA ARG A 217 -7.29 1.92 15.86
C ARG A 217 -7.02 3.33 15.39
N TRP A 218 -6.44 4.15 16.26
CA TRP A 218 -6.00 5.49 15.88
C TRP A 218 -4.85 5.43 14.88
N ASP A 219 -3.91 4.50 15.08
CA ASP A 219 -2.80 4.25 14.17
C ASP A 219 -3.29 3.95 12.74
N TYR A 220 -4.23 3.00 12.64
CA TYR A 220 -4.87 2.62 11.38
C TYR A 220 -5.70 3.76 10.78
N LEU A 221 -6.52 4.44 11.57
CA LEU A 221 -7.41 5.50 11.09
C LEU A 221 -6.61 6.65 10.47
N ILE A 222 -5.66 7.21 11.21
CA ILE A 222 -4.88 8.37 10.77
C ILE A 222 -4.00 7.99 9.59
N GLY A 223 -3.29 6.85 9.68
CA GLY A 223 -2.40 6.41 8.62
C GLY A 223 -3.15 6.13 7.32
N SER A 224 -4.29 5.44 7.39
CA SER A 224 -5.10 5.13 6.21
C SER A 224 -5.80 6.36 5.62
N ALA A 225 -6.24 7.32 6.45
CA ALA A 225 -6.76 8.60 5.97
C ALA A 225 -5.69 9.37 5.18
N GLY A 226 -4.45 9.40 5.66
CA GLY A 226 -3.31 9.97 4.93
C GLY A 226 -3.12 9.33 3.56
N MET A 227 -3.15 7.99 3.49
CA MET A 227 -3.06 7.25 2.23
C MET A 227 -4.20 7.55 1.25
N VAL A 228 -5.45 7.70 1.74
CA VAL A 228 -6.59 8.04 0.88
C VAL A 228 -6.46 9.45 0.34
N VAL A 229 -6.14 10.44 1.18
CA VAL A 229 -5.97 11.84 0.74
C VAL A 229 -4.86 11.94 -0.30
N TRP A 230 -3.77 11.22 -0.08
CA TRP A 230 -2.66 11.10 -1.02
C TRP A 230 -3.08 10.53 -2.37
N ALA A 231 -3.68 9.34 -2.36
CA ALA A 231 -4.10 8.65 -3.57
C ALA A 231 -5.18 9.44 -4.33
N TRP A 232 -6.08 10.11 -3.59
CA TRP A 232 -7.07 11.03 -4.15
C TRP A 232 -6.41 12.16 -4.93
N ARG A 233 -5.37 12.78 -4.36
CA ARG A 233 -4.67 13.88 -5.02
C ARG A 233 -3.91 13.44 -6.25
N LEU A 234 -3.25 12.28 -6.19
CA LEU A 234 -2.60 11.69 -7.36
C LEU A 234 -3.61 11.40 -8.48
N TYR A 235 -4.74 10.78 -8.15
CA TYR A 235 -5.81 10.47 -9.10
C TYR A 235 -6.41 11.74 -9.70
N GLY A 236 -6.72 12.74 -8.87
CA GLY A 236 -7.27 14.02 -9.33
C GLY A 236 -6.34 14.77 -10.29
N ASN A 237 -5.03 14.77 -10.01
CA ASN A 237 -4.03 15.36 -10.92
C ASN A 237 -3.98 14.62 -12.26
N ALA A 238 -4.02 13.29 -12.25
CA ALA A 238 -4.03 12.49 -13.47
C ALA A 238 -5.30 12.72 -14.30
N VAL A 239 -6.49 12.79 -13.68
CA VAL A 239 -7.75 13.14 -14.36
C VAL A 239 -7.66 14.52 -14.99
N ARG A 240 -7.13 15.52 -14.25
CA ARG A 240 -6.98 16.88 -14.76
C ARG A 240 -6.11 16.92 -16.02
N MET A 241 -5.04 16.13 -16.03
CA MET A 241 -4.13 16.05 -17.17
C MET A 241 -4.69 15.26 -18.36
N ASP A 242 -5.51 14.24 -18.12
CA ASP A 242 -6.14 13.44 -19.17
C ASP A 242 -7.26 14.21 -19.87
N LYS A 243 -8.09 14.92 -19.10
CA LYS A 243 -9.22 15.70 -19.62
C LYS A 243 -8.90 17.14 -20.01
N GLY A 244 -7.71 17.65 -19.65
CA GLY A 244 -7.31 19.03 -19.90
C GLY A 244 -8.03 20.08 -19.04
N GLY A 245 -8.69 19.67 -17.95
CA GLY A 245 -9.52 20.55 -17.13
C GLY A 245 -9.83 19.98 -15.75
N ALA A 246 -10.41 20.81 -14.86
CA ALA A 246 -10.80 20.35 -13.53
C ALA A 246 -11.98 19.36 -13.60
N MET A 247 -12.06 18.49 -12.59
CA MET A 247 -13.17 17.56 -12.42
C MET A 247 -14.48 18.33 -12.18
N GLY A 248 -15.52 18.01 -12.94
CA GLY A 248 -16.85 18.58 -12.72
C GLY A 248 -17.47 18.10 -11.40
N TRP A 249 -18.49 18.80 -10.90
CA TRP A 249 -19.17 18.46 -9.63
C TRP A 249 -19.69 17.01 -9.59
N CYS A 250 -20.40 16.57 -10.64
CA CYS A 250 -20.94 15.21 -10.70
C CYS A 250 -19.85 14.13 -10.66
N GLU A 251 -18.71 14.39 -11.31
CA GLU A 251 -17.57 13.47 -11.30
C GLU A 251 -16.90 13.42 -9.92
N TRP A 252 -16.81 14.57 -9.26
CA TRP A 252 -16.30 14.65 -7.89
C TRP A 252 -17.18 13.87 -6.93
N VAL A 253 -18.49 14.05 -7.01
CA VAL A 253 -19.46 13.28 -6.20
C VAL A 253 -19.35 11.79 -6.51
N SER A 254 -19.27 11.40 -7.79
CA SER A 254 -19.08 10.01 -8.18
C SER A 254 -17.78 9.42 -7.61
N LEU A 255 -16.70 10.19 -7.57
CA LEU A 255 -15.43 9.77 -6.97
C LEU A 255 -15.57 9.58 -5.46
N VAL A 256 -16.24 10.51 -4.76
CA VAL A 256 -16.47 10.39 -3.30
C VAL A 256 -17.26 9.12 -3.00
N VAL A 257 -18.36 8.89 -3.74
CA VAL A 257 -19.19 7.70 -3.57
C VAL A 257 -18.38 6.44 -3.85
N ARG A 258 -17.60 6.41 -4.94
CA ARG A 258 -16.76 5.26 -5.29
C ARG A 258 -15.73 4.96 -4.20
N VAL A 259 -15.05 5.98 -3.68
CA VAL A 259 -14.06 5.82 -2.60
C VAL A 259 -14.73 5.38 -1.31
N GLY A 260 -15.91 5.91 -0.98
CA GLY A 260 -16.69 5.48 0.17
C GLY A 260 -17.10 4.02 0.08
N LEU A 261 -17.67 3.59 -1.05
CA LEU A 261 -18.06 2.20 -1.29
C LEU A 261 -16.86 1.25 -1.26
N LEU A 262 -15.75 1.62 -1.90
CA LEU A 262 -14.52 0.83 -1.83
C LEU A 262 -13.94 0.79 -0.42
N GLY A 263 -14.04 1.88 0.33
CA GLY A 263 -13.62 1.95 1.72
C GLY A 263 -14.43 1.01 2.62
N VAL A 264 -15.74 0.89 2.38
CA VAL A 264 -16.60 -0.06 3.09
C VAL A 264 -16.22 -1.49 2.75
N VAL A 265 -15.98 -1.81 1.47
CA VAL A 265 -15.77 -3.19 1.00
C VAL A 265 -14.35 -3.69 1.23
N ALA A 266 -13.33 -2.86 1.00
CA ALA A 266 -11.92 -3.24 0.99
C ALA A 266 -11.06 -2.47 2.03
N GLY A 267 -11.70 -1.62 2.84
CA GLY A 267 -11.02 -0.72 3.75
C GLY A 267 -10.46 0.53 3.05
N PRO A 268 -10.12 1.58 3.82
CA PRO A 268 -9.59 2.84 3.29
C PRO A 268 -8.31 2.66 2.45
N VAL A 269 -7.39 1.78 2.87
CA VAL A 269 -6.17 1.50 2.10
C VAL A 269 -6.48 0.80 0.77
N GLY A 270 -7.46 -0.11 0.74
CA GLY A 270 -7.91 -0.75 -0.50
C GLY A 270 -8.50 0.26 -1.49
N ALA A 271 -9.26 1.25 -1.00
CA ALA A 271 -9.72 2.37 -1.83
C ALA A 271 -8.55 3.20 -2.38
N ALA A 272 -7.54 3.49 -1.55
CA ALA A 272 -6.32 4.18 -2.00
C ALA A 272 -5.58 3.40 -3.10
N VAL A 273 -5.46 2.08 -2.99
CA VAL A 273 -4.86 1.22 -4.02
C VAL A 273 -5.60 1.36 -5.35
N VAL A 274 -6.93 1.33 -5.35
CA VAL A 274 -7.74 1.46 -6.58
C VAL A 274 -7.60 2.85 -7.22
N LEU A 275 -7.46 3.90 -6.41
CA LEU A 275 -7.19 5.25 -6.93
C LEU A 275 -5.83 5.35 -7.59
N VAL A 276 -4.77 4.82 -6.96
CA VAL A 276 -3.43 4.78 -7.57
C VAL A 276 -3.41 3.92 -8.83
N TRP A 277 -4.08 2.76 -8.80
CA TRP A 277 -4.23 1.91 -9.99
C TRP A 277 -4.91 2.68 -11.13
N GLY A 278 -6.04 3.33 -10.86
CA GLY A 278 -6.75 4.14 -11.86
C GLY A 278 -5.88 5.27 -12.42
N ARG A 279 -5.08 5.91 -11.57
CA ARG A 279 -4.12 6.95 -11.99
C ARG A 279 -3.08 6.39 -12.96
N ASP A 280 -2.46 5.26 -12.63
CA ASP A 280 -1.44 4.65 -13.48
C ASP A 280 -2.02 4.18 -14.82
N GLU A 281 -3.22 3.58 -14.84
CA GLU A 281 -3.91 3.21 -16.10
C GLU A 281 -4.11 4.41 -17.03
N MET A 282 -4.53 5.57 -16.50
CA MET A 282 -4.70 6.79 -17.29
C MET A 282 -3.36 7.29 -17.85
N VAL A 283 -2.31 7.29 -17.03
CA VAL A 283 -0.98 7.79 -17.43
C VAL A 283 -0.36 6.90 -18.50
N PHE A 284 -0.44 5.57 -18.35
CA PHE A 284 0.07 4.65 -19.36
C PHE A 284 -0.78 4.64 -20.62
N GLY A 285 -2.11 4.69 -20.51
CA GLY A 285 -3.03 4.77 -21.66
C GLY A 285 -2.82 6.03 -22.51
N ARG A 286 -2.51 7.19 -21.89
CA ARG A 286 -2.10 8.41 -22.61
C ARG A 286 -0.80 8.22 -23.39
N GLY A 287 0.18 7.56 -22.79
CA GLY A 287 1.47 7.25 -23.42
C GLY A 287 1.37 6.30 -24.62
N GLU A 288 0.27 5.56 -24.77
CA GLU A 288 -0.04 4.77 -25.97
C GLU A 288 -0.64 5.65 -27.07
N LYS A 289 -1.69 6.42 -26.75
CA LYS A 289 -2.35 7.33 -27.71
C LYS A 289 -1.41 8.38 -28.31
N GLY A 290 -0.46 8.89 -27.53
CA GLY A 290 0.52 9.86 -27.99
C GLY A 290 1.57 9.28 -28.94
N GLY A 291 1.89 7.99 -28.82
CA GLY A 291 2.85 7.29 -29.69
C GLY A 291 2.23 6.87 -31.03
N GLU A 292 0.92 6.66 -31.07
CA GLU A 292 0.18 6.32 -32.29
C GLU A 292 -0.01 7.53 -33.21
N LYS A 293 -0.14 8.75 -32.66
CA LYS A 293 -0.19 10.00 -33.44
C LYS A 293 1.16 10.46 -34.01
N ALA A 294 2.27 9.87 -33.56
CA ALA A 294 3.63 10.22 -33.98
C ALA A 294 4.22 9.22 -35.00
N ARG A 295 3.44 8.23 -35.44
CA ARG A 295 3.72 7.32 -36.55
C ARG A 295 2.85 7.67 -37.74
#